data_AF-A0A059VQV1-F1
#
_entry.id   AF-A0A059VQV1-F1
#
_cell.length_a   1.000
_cell.length_b   1.000
_cell.length_c   1.000
_cell.angle_alpha   90.00
_cell.angle_beta   90.00
_cell.angle_gamma   90.00
#
_symmetry.space_group_name_H-M   'P 1'
#
loop_
_entity.id
_entity.type
_entity.pdbx_description
1 polymer ?
#
loop_
_entity_poly.entity_id
_entity_poly.type
_entity_poly.pdbx_seq_one_letter_code
_entity_poly.pdbx_strand_id
1 'polypeptide(L)'
;IQHVYTFLTSMSIWARKADMILHLHRAGNSTYARQKNHGINFRVICKWMRMAGVDHIHAGTVVGKLEGDPLMVKGFYNTLLDTRLEINLPQGLFFEMDWAALRKTVPVASGGIHCGQMHQLLYYLGDDVVLQFGGGTI
;
A
#
# COMPACT_ATOMS: atom_id res chain seq x y z
N ILE A 1 -15.13 10.26 -4.23
CA ILE A 1 -14.26 9.18 -4.75
C ILE A 1 -13.87 9.50 -6.20
N GLN A 2 -14.76 9.46 -7.18
CA GLN A 2 -14.47 9.66 -8.63
C GLN A 2 -13.48 10.80 -8.97
N HIS A 3 -13.67 12.02 -8.46
CA HIS A 3 -12.76 13.14 -8.74
C HIS A 3 -11.32 12.93 -8.25
N VAL A 4 -11.11 12.19 -7.17
CA VAL A 4 -9.78 11.87 -6.64
C VAL A 4 -9.03 10.94 -7.60
N TYR A 5 -9.72 10.00 -8.23
CA TYR A 5 -9.10 9.06 -9.18
C TYR A 5 -8.78 9.74 -10.51
N THR A 6 -9.63 10.68 -10.96
CA THR A 6 -9.33 11.54 -12.10
C THR A 6 -8.07 12.37 -11.83
N PHE A 7 -7.98 13.01 -10.66
CA PHE A 7 -6.79 13.79 -10.29
C PHE A 7 -5.52 12.92 -10.21
N LEU A 8 -5.59 11.75 -9.57
CA LEU A 8 -4.42 10.88 -9.41
C LEU A 8 -3.90 10.34 -10.74
N THR A 9 -4.80 10.03 -11.68
CA THR A 9 -4.40 9.60 -13.03
C THR A 9 -3.71 10.75 -13.76
N SER A 10 -4.29 11.97 -13.72
CA SER A 10 -3.66 13.16 -14.30
C SER A 10 -2.29 13.46 -13.69
N MET A 11 -2.17 13.34 -12.37
CA MET A 11 -0.92 13.57 -11.65
C MET A 11 0.13 12.50 -11.99
N SER A 12 -0.28 11.24 -12.11
CA SER A 12 0.63 10.16 -12.52
C SER A 12 1.14 10.36 -13.94
N ILE A 13 0.27 10.76 -14.87
CA ILE A 13 0.68 11.10 -16.25
C ILE A 13 1.65 12.29 -16.25
N TRP A 14 1.36 13.33 -15.47
CA TRP A 14 2.24 14.49 -15.36
C TRP A 14 3.60 14.11 -14.75
N ALA A 15 3.61 13.38 -13.64
CA ALA A 15 4.83 12.95 -12.96
C ALA A 15 5.72 12.12 -13.89
N ARG A 16 5.13 11.22 -14.70
CA ARG A 16 5.88 10.46 -15.71
C ARG A 16 6.48 11.33 -16.81
N LYS A 17 5.77 12.38 -17.25
CA LYS A 17 6.29 13.33 -18.25
C LYS A 17 7.37 14.26 -17.69
N ALA A 18 7.39 14.45 -16.38
CA ALA A 18 8.33 15.30 -15.67
C ALA A 18 9.50 14.51 -15.03
N ASP A 19 9.61 13.21 -15.32
CA ASP A 19 10.59 12.30 -14.69
C ASP A 19 10.59 12.34 -13.15
N MET A 20 9.39 12.45 -12.57
CA MET A 20 9.16 12.50 -11.12
C MET A 20 8.50 11.23 -10.59
N ILE A 21 8.82 10.89 -9.35
CA ILE A 21 8.16 9.83 -8.57
C ILE A 21 6.92 10.42 -7.88
N LEU A 22 5.80 9.69 -7.93
CA LEU A 22 4.56 10.03 -7.25
C LEU A 22 4.36 9.17 -6.00
N HIS A 23 4.61 9.77 -4.83
CA HIS A 23 4.31 9.19 -3.53
C HIS A 23 2.90 9.55 -3.06
N LEU A 24 2.08 8.54 -2.75
CA LEU A 24 0.71 8.72 -2.31
C LEU A 24 0.53 8.43 -0.83
N HIS A 25 0.13 9.45 -0.08
CA HIS A 25 -0.39 9.29 1.27
C HIS A 25 -1.87 8.89 1.26
N ARG A 26 -2.25 7.82 1.99
CA ARG A 26 -3.63 7.31 2.05
C ARG A 26 -4.53 8.05 3.06
N ALA A 27 -4.40 9.37 3.16
CA ALA A 27 -5.18 10.16 4.13
C ALA A 27 -6.69 9.95 3.91
N GLY A 28 -7.46 9.81 4.99
CA GLY A 28 -8.89 9.55 4.94
C GLY A 28 -9.29 8.10 4.63
N ASN A 29 -8.36 7.19 4.29
CA ASN A 29 -8.67 5.80 3.97
C ASN A 29 -9.47 5.06 5.07
N SER A 30 -9.12 5.29 6.33
CA SER A 30 -9.76 4.61 7.47
C SER A 30 -11.24 4.97 7.65
N THR A 31 -11.75 6.01 6.97
CA THR A 31 -13.18 6.38 7.01
C THR A 31 -14.07 5.33 6.34
N TYR A 32 -13.55 4.57 5.38
CA TYR A 32 -14.30 3.54 4.66
C TYR A 32 -13.58 2.18 4.59
N ALA A 33 -12.32 2.08 4.99
CA ALA A 33 -11.56 0.83 4.91
C ALA A 33 -11.34 0.11 6.25
N ARG A 34 -11.81 0.69 7.36
CA ARG A 34 -11.55 0.16 8.70
C ARG A 34 -12.58 -0.88 9.16
N GLN A 35 -13.86 -0.62 8.92
CA GLN A 35 -14.93 -1.48 9.42
C GLN A 35 -15.05 -2.74 8.57
N LYS A 36 -15.05 -3.92 9.21
CA LYS A 36 -15.15 -5.21 8.51
C LYS A 36 -16.55 -5.48 7.93
N ASN A 37 -17.58 -4.90 8.53
CA ASN A 37 -18.99 -5.12 8.17
C ASN A 37 -19.52 -4.12 7.13
N HIS A 38 -18.82 -3.02 6.86
CA HIS A 38 -19.24 -2.02 5.88
C HIS A 38 -18.05 -1.22 5.35
N GLY A 39 -17.97 -1.06 4.03
CA GLY A 39 -16.99 -0.21 3.38
C GLY A 39 -16.22 -0.90 2.25
N ILE A 40 -14.99 -0.45 2.01
CA ILE A 40 -14.11 -0.93 0.93
C ILE A 40 -12.78 -1.33 1.54
N ASN A 41 -12.42 -2.61 1.44
CA ASN A 41 -11.13 -3.08 1.93
C ASN A 41 -9.96 -2.36 1.21
N PHE A 42 -8.93 -1.98 1.97
CA PHE A 42 -7.79 -1.22 1.44
C PHE A 42 -7.08 -1.90 0.26
N ARG A 43 -7.12 -3.23 0.16
CA ARG A 43 -6.59 -3.95 -1.00
C ARG A 43 -7.21 -3.51 -2.33
N VAL A 44 -8.50 -3.19 -2.34
CA VAL A 44 -9.17 -2.69 -3.55
C VAL A 44 -8.55 -1.35 -3.97
N ILE A 45 -8.23 -0.50 -3.01
CA ILE A 45 -7.58 0.79 -3.24
C ILE A 45 -6.14 0.60 -3.69
N CYS A 46 -5.39 -0.33 -3.08
CA CYS A 46 -4.06 -0.71 -3.58
C CYS A 46 -4.09 -1.05 -5.08
N LYS A 47 -5.09 -1.84 -5.50
CA LYS A 47 -5.22 -2.20 -6.92
C LYS A 47 -5.48 -0.98 -7.79
N TRP A 48 -6.42 -0.12 -7.39
CA TRP A 48 -6.75 1.07 -8.16
C TRP A 48 -5.58 2.06 -8.23
N MET A 49 -4.83 2.24 -7.14
CA MET A 49 -3.70 3.17 -7.10
C MET A 49 -2.52 2.67 -7.96
N ARG A 50 -2.26 1.36 -7.95
CA ARG A 50 -1.28 0.74 -8.84
C ARG A 50 -1.67 0.94 -10.32
N MET A 51 -2.93 0.71 -10.66
CA MET A 51 -3.45 0.97 -12.02
C MET A 51 -3.45 2.46 -12.39
N ALA A 52 -3.65 3.36 -11.41
CA ALA A 52 -3.60 4.80 -11.63
C ALA A 52 -2.18 5.31 -11.93
N GLY A 53 -1.14 4.51 -11.66
CA GLY A 53 0.26 4.84 -11.96
C GLY A 53 1.06 5.41 -10.78
N VAL A 54 0.57 5.25 -9.55
CA VAL A 54 1.25 5.67 -8.32
C VAL A 54 2.49 4.82 -8.08
N ASP A 55 3.60 5.46 -7.70
CA ASP A 55 4.87 4.77 -7.44
C ASP A 55 4.94 4.21 -6.04
N HIS A 56 4.59 5.00 -5.02
CA HIS A 56 4.62 4.58 -3.61
C HIS A 56 3.27 4.79 -2.94
N ILE A 57 2.86 3.87 -2.07
CA ILE A 57 1.63 4.04 -1.26
C ILE A 57 1.80 3.51 0.15
N HIS A 58 1.31 4.26 1.14
CA HIS A 58 1.28 3.80 2.53
C HIS A 58 0.42 2.53 2.68
N ALA A 59 1.02 1.43 3.12
CA ALA A 59 0.35 0.12 3.19
C ALA A 59 0.18 -0.43 4.63
N GLY A 60 0.79 0.22 5.63
CA GLY A 60 0.71 -0.20 7.03
C GLY A 60 2.02 -0.80 7.53
N THR A 61 2.14 -0.96 8.85
CA THR A 61 3.41 -1.26 9.54
C THR A 61 3.40 -2.58 10.30
N VAL A 62 2.23 -3.19 10.54
CA VAL A 62 2.00 -4.33 11.45
C VAL A 62 2.30 -4.01 12.92
N VAL A 63 3.49 -3.52 13.23
CA VAL A 63 4.02 -3.29 14.58
C VAL A 63 3.99 -1.82 15.03
N GLY A 64 3.43 -0.93 14.21
CA GLY A 64 3.35 0.50 14.53
C GLY A 64 2.10 0.88 15.33
N LYS A 65 1.85 2.19 15.42
CA LYS A 65 0.73 2.76 16.18
C LYS A 65 -0.65 2.43 15.62
N LEU A 66 -0.74 2.22 14.31
CA LEU A 66 -2.00 2.07 13.59
C LEU A 66 -2.34 0.60 13.36
N GLU A 67 -3.64 0.29 13.38
CA GLU A 67 -4.18 -1.06 13.16
C GLU A 67 -3.68 -1.67 11.83
N GLY A 68 -3.28 -2.94 11.89
CA GLY A 68 -2.85 -3.71 10.73
C GLY A 68 -2.52 -5.15 11.09
N ASP A 69 -3.48 -6.06 10.87
CA ASP A 69 -3.25 -7.50 11.01
C ASP A 69 -2.12 -7.97 10.06
N PRO A 70 -1.15 -8.80 10.52
CA PRO A 70 -0.01 -9.21 9.70
C PRO A 70 -0.40 -9.87 8.37
N LEU A 71 -1.43 -10.71 8.35
CA LEU A 71 -1.84 -11.43 7.13
C LEU A 71 -2.53 -10.49 6.15
N MET A 72 -3.39 -9.60 6.65
CA MET A 72 -4.01 -8.57 5.81
C MET A 72 -2.98 -7.61 5.21
N VAL A 73 -2.02 -7.14 6.03
CA VAL A 73 -0.96 -6.24 5.54
C VAL A 73 -0.12 -6.95 4.48
N LYS A 74 0.25 -8.22 4.70
CA LYS A 74 0.95 -9.02 3.69
C LYS A 74 0.16 -9.12 2.37
N GLY A 75 -1.16 -9.30 2.44
CA GLY A 75 -2.03 -9.26 1.26
C GLY A 75 -2.00 -7.92 0.51
N PHE A 76 -1.87 -6.80 1.22
CA PHE A 76 -1.69 -5.48 0.60
C PHE A 76 -0.34 -5.38 -0.12
N TYR A 77 0.73 -5.84 0.52
CA TYR A 77 2.09 -5.81 -0.03
C TYR A 77 2.17 -6.67 -1.30
N ASN A 78 1.69 -7.91 -1.24
CA ASN A 78 1.60 -8.81 -2.39
C ASN A 78 0.83 -8.15 -3.55
N THR A 79 -0.33 -7.53 -3.25
CA THR A 79 -1.11 -6.81 -4.26
C THR A 79 -0.31 -5.72 -4.98
N LEU A 80 0.60 -5.05 -4.28
CA LEU A 80 1.40 -3.95 -4.79
C LEU A 80 2.69 -4.39 -5.50
N LEU A 81 3.28 -5.51 -5.07
CA LEU A 81 4.61 -5.97 -5.49
C LEU A 81 4.60 -7.15 -6.46
N ASP A 82 3.64 -8.07 -6.36
CA ASP A 82 3.64 -9.27 -7.19
C ASP A 82 3.20 -8.95 -8.62
N THR A 83 3.67 -9.73 -9.60
CA THR A 83 3.24 -9.65 -11.00
C THR A 83 1.98 -10.48 -11.27
N ARG A 84 1.74 -11.51 -10.46
CA ARG A 84 0.51 -12.32 -10.45
C ARG A 84 0.11 -12.60 -9.01
N LEU A 85 -1.18 -12.52 -8.73
CA LEU A 85 -1.77 -12.87 -7.44
C LEU A 85 -2.50 -14.19 -7.57
N GLU A 86 -2.17 -15.13 -6.68
CA GLU A 86 -2.96 -16.35 -6.48
C GLU A 86 -4.04 -16.12 -5.41
N ILE A 87 -5.02 -17.02 -5.37
CA ILE A 87 -6.05 -16.99 -4.33
C ILE A 87 -5.40 -17.36 -2.98
N ASN A 88 -5.54 -16.47 -1.99
CA ASN A 88 -5.09 -16.68 -0.62
C ASN A 88 -6.06 -15.99 0.35
N LEU A 89 -7.06 -16.75 0.80
CA LEU A 89 -8.13 -16.24 1.67
C LEU A 89 -7.62 -15.68 3.01
N PRO A 90 -6.63 -16.30 3.70
CA PRO A 90 -6.04 -15.73 4.91
C PRO A 90 -5.46 -14.32 4.71
N GLN A 91 -4.86 -14.05 3.55
CA GLN A 91 -4.33 -12.72 3.19
C GLN A 91 -5.40 -11.80 2.55
N GLY A 92 -6.65 -12.25 2.50
CA GLY A 92 -7.76 -11.52 1.88
C GLY A 92 -7.68 -11.43 0.36
N LEU A 93 -6.88 -12.28 -0.31
CA LEU A 93 -6.79 -12.40 -1.78
C LEU A 93 -7.85 -13.39 -2.28
N PHE A 94 -9.04 -12.89 -2.60
CA PHE A 94 -10.19 -13.74 -2.98
C PHE A 94 -10.19 -14.21 -4.44
N PHE A 95 -9.44 -13.52 -5.30
CA PHE A 95 -9.43 -13.78 -6.74
C PHE A 95 -8.01 -13.81 -7.23
N GLU A 96 -7.73 -14.74 -8.14
CA GLU A 96 -6.50 -14.68 -8.93
C GLU A 96 -6.51 -13.47 -9.86
N MET A 97 -5.34 -12.93 -10.15
CA MET A 97 -5.21 -11.76 -11.00
C MET A 97 -3.81 -11.63 -11.57
N ASP A 98 -3.70 -11.33 -12.86
CA ASP A 98 -2.43 -10.99 -13.52
C ASP A 98 -2.33 -9.47 -13.71
N TRP A 99 -1.15 -8.91 -13.49
CA TRP A 99 -0.88 -7.49 -13.68
C TRP A 99 -0.44 -7.12 -15.10
N ALA A 100 -0.28 -8.10 -16.01
CA ALA A 100 0.08 -7.89 -17.41
C ALA A 100 1.31 -6.96 -17.57
N ALA A 101 2.37 -7.25 -16.82
CA ALA A 101 3.60 -6.45 -16.75
C ALA A 101 3.44 -5.00 -16.25
N LEU A 102 2.30 -4.64 -15.66
CA LEU A 102 2.14 -3.37 -14.97
C LEU A 102 3.17 -3.25 -13.84
N ARG A 103 3.85 -2.10 -13.81
CA ARG A 103 4.87 -1.79 -12.82
C ARG A 103 4.36 -1.99 -11.39
N LYS A 104 5.27 -2.37 -10.50
CA LYS A 104 5.00 -2.47 -9.06
C LYS A 104 4.75 -1.07 -8.49
N THR A 105 4.05 -1.03 -7.36
CA THR A 105 3.97 0.15 -6.49
C THR A 105 4.68 -0.22 -5.18
N VAL A 106 5.67 0.54 -4.74
CA VAL A 106 6.40 0.21 -3.51
C VAL A 106 5.55 0.58 -2.28
N PRO A 107 5.26 -0.38 -1.39
CA PRO A 107 4.54 -0.09 -0.15
C PRO A 107 5.39 0.78 0.79
N VAL A 108 4.73 1.65 1.54
CA VAL A 108 5.35 2.47 2.58
C VAL A 108 4.84 2.06 3.96
N ALA A 109 5.76 1.66 4.82
CA ALA A 109 5.51 1.41 6.24
C ALA A 109 5.77 2.70 7.02
N SER A 110 4.72 3.30 7.56
CA SER A 110 4.78 4.56 8.29
C SER A 110 3.74 4.60 9.40
N GLY A 111 4.13 5.14 10.56
CA GLY A 111 3.24 5.37 11.70
C GLY A 111 3.72 4.74 13.00
N GLY A 112 4.39 5.54 13.83
CA GLY A 112 4.82 5.12 15.18
C GLY A 112 5.84 3.99 15.20
N ILE A 113 6.73 3.95 14.20
CA ILE A 113 7.82 2.98 14.12
C ILE A 113 9.17 3.61 14.49
N HIS A 114 10.10 2.82 15.02
CA HIS A 114 11.44 3.24 15.43
C HIS A 114 12.48 2.12 15.21
N CYS A 115 13.77 2.43 15.38
CA CYS A 115 14.88 1.52 15.07
C CYS A 115 14.83 0.18 15.82
N GLY A 116 14.28 0.15 17.04
CA GLY A 116 14.14 -1.07 17.85
C GLY A 116 13.24 -2.13 17.21
N GLN A 117 12.41 -1.74 16.24
CA GLN A 117 11.48 -2.63 15.55
C GLN A 117 11.99 -3.10 14.17
N MET A 118 13.21 -2.71 13.77
CA MET A 118 13.74 -3.03 12.43
C MET A 118 13.70 -4.53 12.12
N HIS A 119 14.03 -5.38 13.10
CA HIS A 119 13.98 -6.82 12.94
C HIS A 119 12.56 -7.34 12.61
N GLN A 120 11.52 -6.77 13.23
CA GLN A 120 10.13 -7.13 12.95
C GLN A 120 9.67 -6.57 11.61
N LEU A 121 10.05 -5.33 11.28
CA LEU A 121 9.68 -4.69 10.02
C LEU A 121 10.23 -5.50 8.84
N LEU A 122 11.51 -5.87 8.86
CA LEU A 122 12.12 -6.68 7.81
C LEU A 122 11.52 -8.09 7.76
N TYR A 123 11.25 -8.70 8.92
CA TYR A 123 10.62 -10.01 8.98
C TYR A 123 9.22 -10.04 8.34
N TYR A 124 8.39 -9.03 8.61
CA TYR A 124 7.01 -9.00 8.11
C TYR A 124 6.89 -8.43 6.69
N LEU A 125 7.72 -7.44 6.33
CA LEU A 125 7.50 -6.60 5.16
C LEU A 125 8.51 -6.87 4.02
N GLY A 126 9.62 -7.54 4.31
CA GLY A 126 10.70 -7.79 3.35
C GLY A 126 11.49 -6.53 2.99
N ASP A 127 12.19 -6.59 1.86
CA ASP A 127 13.15 -5.56 1.43
C ASP A 127 12.54 -4.52 0.46
N ASP A 128 11.54 -4.91 -0.33
CA ASP A 128 10.85 -4.04 -1.29
C ASP A 128 9.82 -3.12 -0.58
N VAL A 129 10.30 -2.29 0.35
CA VAL A 129 9.47 -1.40 1.17
C VAL A 129 10.18 -0.08 1.46
N VAL A 130 9.42 1.03 1.54
CA VAL A 130 9.91 2.29 2.12
C VAL A 130 9.56 2.33 3.60
N LEU A 131 10.56 2.44 4.48
CA LEU A 131 10.35 2.61 5.92
C LEU A 131 10.45 4.09 6.29
N GLN A 132 9.35 4.67 6.78
CA GLN A 132 9.31 6.08 7.17
C GLN A 132 9.30 6.23 8.69
N PHE A 133 10.41 6.75 9.21
CA PHE A 133 10.59 7.09 10.62
C PHE A 133 10.41 8.59 10.82
N GLY A 134 9.32 8.97 11.51
CA GLY A 134 9.08 10.36 11.92
C GLY A 134 9.69 10.61 13.29
N GLY A 135 8.87 10.56 14.34
CA GLY A 135 9.33 10.64 15.73
C GLY A 135 10.24 9.49 16.19
N GLY A 136 10.48 8.47 15.35
CA GLY A 136 11.51 7.45 15.59
C GLY A 136 12.91 7.88 15.15
N THR A 137 13.05 9.08 14.57
CA THR A 137 14.32 9.66 14.11
C THR A 137 14.69 10.93 14.86
N ILE A 138 13.72 11.83 15.09
CA ILE A 138 13.89 13.08 15.86
C ILE A 138 13.76 12.85 17.37
#